data_AF-A0A953WDS9-F1
#
_entry.id   AF-A0A953WDS9-F1
#
_cell.length_a   1.000
_cell.length_b   1.000
_cell.length_c   1.000
_cell.angle_alpha   90.00
_cell.angle_beta   90.00
_cell.angle_gamma   90.00
#
_symmetry.space_group_name_H-M   'P 1'
#
loop_
_entity.id
_entity.type
_entity.pdbx_description
1 polymer ?
#
loop_
_entity_poly.entity_id
_entity_poly.type
_entity_poly.pdbx_seq_one_letter_code
_entity_poly.pdbx_strand_id
1 'polypeptide(L)'
;MGRDVDERKKRAALRKLRKAAELAEQGKGPPLSDWEREFLEEVEERIEKYGSAFADPMKGDEGEALSALQQVKLKEIDKKARGKARKGFGNKAGPGRKSTKGGFAKRTPPRVRQIDDDIEDEAIETETPPPPAPVRRGKPVLKPVPKDETSDPGPDAYKEQAPKQRPTGRPVFRVIDGGKDGA
;
A
#
# COMPACT_ATOMS: atom_id res chain seq x y z
N MET A 1 9.22 10.87 30.67
CA MET A 1 9.77 9.50 30.74
C MET A 1 10.26 9.13 29.35
N GLY A 2 11.49 8.63 29.22
CA GLY A 2 11.97 8.06 27.95
C GLY A 2 11.23 6.75 27.67
N ARG A 3 10.99 6.45 26.39
CA ARG A 3 10.39 5.16 26.01
C ARG A 3 11.47 4.09 25.95
N ASP A 4 11.10 2.87 26.30
CA ASP A 4 11.88 1.68 25.96
C ASP A 4 11.76 1.41 24.46
N VAL A 5 12.59 2.11 23.68
CA VAL A 5 12.75 1.85 22.26
C VAL A 5 13.84 0.80 22.07
N ASP A 6 13.57 -0.19 21.21
CA ASP A 6 14.55 -1.21 20.86
C ASP A 6 15.89 -0.57 20.46
N GLU A 7 16.98 -0.89 21.16
CA GLU A 7 18.33 -0.36 20.85
C GLU A 7 18.75 -0.62 19.41
N ARG A 8 18.27 -1.73 18.83
CA ARG A 8 18.48 -2.08 17.42
C ARG A 8 17.83 -1.07 16.48
N LYS A 9 16.61 -0.63 16.79
CA LYS A 9 15.88 0.36 16.01
C LYS A 9 16.43 1.76 16.24
N LYS A 10 16.89 2.09 17.46
CA LYS A 10 17.68 3.30 17.75
C LYS A 10 18.92 3.38 16.87
N ARG A 11 19.77 2.35 16.87
CA ARG A 11 20.97 2.28 16.02
C ARG A 11 20.63 2.34 14.53
N ALA A 12 19.56 1.67 14.10
CA ALA A 12 19.13 1.70 12.71
C ALA A 12 18.65 3.11 12.28
N ALA A 13 17.97 3.83 13.16
CA ALA A 13 17.54 5.21 12.90
C ALA A 13 18.74 6.17 12.83
N LEU A 14 19.68 6.10 13.77
CA LEU A 14 20.92 6.87 13.74
C LEU A 14 21.73 6.63 12.46
N ARG A 15 21.84 5.37 12.03
CA ARG A 15 22.48 5.03 10.74
C ARG A 15 21.77 5.66 9.54
N LYS A 16 20.44 5.75 9.56
CA LYS A 16 19.67 6.39 8.48
C LYS A 16 19.85 7.91 8.46
N LEU A 17 19.88 8.54 9.64
CA LEU A 17 20.11 9.98 9.78
C LEU A 17 21.48 10.39 9.28
N ARG A 18 22.53 9.70 9.75
CA ARG A 18 23.92 9.93 9.29
C ARG A 18 24.07 9.69 7.80
N LYS A 19 23.46 8.63 7.28
CA LYS A 19 23.46 8.35 5.84
C LYS A 19 22.73 9.43 5.03
N ALA A 20 21.64 9.97 5.55
CA ALA A 20 20.90 11.06 4.90
C ALA A 20 21.73 12.35 4.91
N ALA A 21 22.43 12.65 6.01
CA ALA A 21 23.36 13.77 6.12
C ALA A 21 24.53 13.63 5.14
N GLU A 22 25.22 12.48 5.12
CA GLU A 22 26.30 12.18 4.16
C GLU A 22 25.82 12.27 2.70
N LEU A 23 24.63 11.77 2.40
CA LEU A 23 24.05 11.87 1.06
C LEU A 23 23.71 13.31 0.68
N ALA A 24 23.24 14.10 1.65
CA ALA A 24 22.98 15.52 1.46
C ALA A 24 24.28 16.29 1.20
N GLU A 25 25.36 15.99 1.94
CA GLU A 25 26.70 16.54 1.72
C GLU A 25 27.31 16.10 0.38
N GLN A 26 27.08 14.84 -0.03
CA GLN A 26 27.51 14.33 -1.34
C GLN A 26 26.83 15.05 -2.53
N GLY A 27 25.80 15.87 -2.30
CA GLY A 27 25.45 16.97 -3.20
C GLY A 27 25.02 16.57 -4.62
N LYS A 28 24.50 15.36 -4.84
CA LYS A 28 24.03 14.90 -6.16
C LYS A 28 22.68 15.50 -6.57
N GLY A 29 22.07 16.31 -5.71
CA GLY A 29 20.82 17.01 -5.95
C GLY A 29 20.85 18.43 -5.41
N PRO A 30 19.71 19.15 -5.49
CA PRO A 30 19.60 20.51 -4.98
C PRO A 30 20.03 20.59 -3.51
N PRO A 31 20.60 21.73 -3.07
CA PRO A 31 21.03 21.90 -1.69
C PRO A 31 19.87 21.67 -0.74
N LEU A 32 20.13 20.93 0.34
CA LEU A 32 19.16 20.68 1.39
C LEU A 32 18.75 22.02 2.03
N SER A 33 17.45 22.23 2.24
CA SER A 33 16.99 23.48 2.86
C SER A 33 17.43 23.56 4.32
N ASP A 34 17.58 24.77 4.86
CA ASP A 34 18.10 25.00 6.21
C ASP A 34 17.33 24.20 7.27
N TRP A 35 15.99 24.22 7.21
CA TRP A 35 15.15 23.43 8.11
C TRP A 35 15.35 21.91 7.99
N GLU A 36 15.72 21.40 6.81
CA GLU A 36 15.95 19.96 6.59
C GLU A 36 17.28 19.53 7.22
N ARG A 37 18.24 20.44 7.38
CA ARG A 37 19.49 20.21 8.12
C ARG A 37 19.21 20.20 9.62
N GLU A 38 18.51 21.24 10.11
CA GLU A 38 18.06 21.33 11.51
C GLU A 38 17.23 20.11 11.92
N PHE A 39 16.36 19.61 11.02
CA PHE A 39 15.58 18.40 11.26
C PHE A 39 16.46 17.16 11.50
N LEU A 40 17.56 16.99 10.74
CA LEU A 40 18.44 15.83 10.92
C LEU A 40 19.16 15.89 12.26
N GLU A 41 19.64 17.07 12.64
CA GLU A 41 20.35 17.32 13.90
C GLU A 41 19.42 17.15 15.12
N GLU A 42 18.26 17.80 15.13
CA GLU A 42 17.29 17.74 16.25
C GLU A 42 16.78 16.30 16.46
N VAL A 43 16.51 15.58 15.37
CA VAL A 43 16.05 14.18 15.44
C VAL A 43 17.16 13.26 15.92
N GLU A 44 18.42 13.49 15.54
CA GLU A 44 19.56 12.73 16.07
C GLU A 44 19.70 12.96 17.58
N GLU A 45 19.75 14.21 18.05
CA GLU A 45 19.85 14.54 19.47
C GLU A 45 18.73 13.94 20.30
N ARG A 46 17.49 13.97 19.79
CA ARG A 46 16.33 13.43 20.52
C ARG A 46 16.40 11.92 20.64
N ILE A 47 16.82 11.21 19.60
CA ILE A 47 17.00 9.76 19.64
C ILE A 47 18.14 9.39 20.59
N GLU A 48 19.22 10.18 20.63
CA GLU A 48 20.31 9.96 21.56
C GLU A 48 19.85 10.12 23.01
N LYS A 49 19.15 11.22 23.33
CA LYS A 49 18.69 11.57 24.68
C LYS A 49 17.53 10.70 25.19
N TYR A 50 16.54 10.41 24.36
CA TYR A 50 15.29 9.77 24.79
C TYR A 50 15.03 8.39 24.18
N GLY A 51 15.90 7.93 23.28
CA GLY A 51 15.70 6.68 22.53
C GLY A 51 14.70 6.77 21.38
N SER A 52 13.74 7.70 21.46
CA SER A 52 12.74 7.99 20.42
C SER A 52 12.75 9.47 20.00
N ALA A 53 12.58 9.73 18.71
CA ALA A 53 12.39 11.06 18.14
C ALA A 53 10.97 11.63 18.37
N PHE A 54 10.05 10.88 18.96
CA PHE A 54 8.66 11.29 19.17
C PHE A 54 8.09 10.75 20.48
N ALA A 55 7.19 11.51 21.09
CA ALA A 55 6.62 11.20 22.41
C ALA A 55 5.22 10.56 22.35
N ASP A 56 4.51 10.65 21.22
CA ASP A 56 3.11 10.22 21.05
C ASP A 56 2.97 8.83 20.38
N PRO A 57 2.37 7.81 21.04
CA PRO A 57 2.30 6.45 20.48
C PRO A 57 1.41 6.37 19.24
N MET A 58 0.50 7.33 19.03
CA MET A 58 -0.33 7.34 17.83
C MET A 58 0.45 7.72 16.56
N LYS A 59 1.66 8.25 16.69
CA LYS A 59 2.47 8.72 15.55
C LYS A 59 3.41 7.65 14.97
N GLY A 60 3.44 6.46 15.57
CA GLY A 60 4.25 5.33 15.10
C GLY A 60 4.28 4.21 16.14
N ASP A 61 4.81 3.05 15.76
CA ASP A 61 4.85 1.89 16.64
C ASP A 61 5.63 2.17 17.93
N GLU A 62 5.19 1.58 19.04
CA GLU A 62 5.79 1.78 20.37
C GLU A 62 7.28 1.47 20.41
N GLY A 63 7.73 0.52 19.59
CA GLY A 63 9.14 0.14 19.47
C GLY A 63 9.93 0.91 18.41
N GLU A 64 9.33 1.75 17.57
CA GLU A 64 10.08 2.53 16.57
C GLU A 64 10.70 3.81 17.15
N ALA A 65 11.93 4.11 16.72
CA ALA A 65 12.64 5.33 17.10
C ALA A 65 12.18 6.57 16.32
N LEU A 66 11.47 6.39 15.21
CA LEU A 66 11.03 7.45 14.30
C LEU A 66 9.54 7.32 14.01
N SER A 67 8.82 8.44 14.05
CA SER A 67 7.42 8.49 13.66
C SER A 67 7.23 8.24 12.16
N ALA A 68 6.02 7.83 11.76
CA ALA A 68 5.70 7.57 10.35
C ALA A 68 6.00 8.80 9.46
N LEU A 69 5.68 10.00 9.93
CA LEU A 69 5.94 11.25 9.20
C LEU A 69 7.43 11.57 9.10
N GLN A 70 8.20 11.36 10.18
CA GLN A 70 9.66 11.53 10.15
C GLN A 70 10.30 10.56 9.16
N GLN A 71 9.82 9.31 9.07
CA GLN A 71 10.29 8.36 8.08
C GLN A 71 9.98 8.78 6.64
N VAL A 72 8.79 9.35 6.39
CA VAL A 72 8.44 9.91 5.08
C VAL A 72 9.37 11.08 4.75
N LYS A 73 9.67 11.93 5.74
CA LYS A 73 10.56 13.07 5.56
C LYS A 73 11.99 12.66 5.25
N LEU A 74 12.55 11.68 5.95
CA LEU A 74 13.87 11.12 5.65
C LEU A 74 13.94 10.56 4.23
N LYS A 75 12.90 9.84 3.78
CA LYS A 75 12.83 9.35 2.40
C LYS A 75 12.76 10.47 1.37
N GLU A 76 12.15 11.61 1.72
CA GLU A 76 12.12 12.79 0.86
C GLU A 76 13.51 13.43 0.76
N ILE A 77 14.18 13.62 1.91
CA ILE A 77 15.56 14.11 1.99
C ILE A 77 16.50 13.21 1.18
N ASP A 78 16.44 11.88 1.36
CA ASP A 78 17.23 10.92 0.60
C ASP A 78 16.98 11.02 -0.91
N LYS A 79 15.72 11.24 -1.33
CA LYS A 79 15.38 11.40 -2.76
C LYS A 79 15.94 12.71 -3.31
N LYS A 80 15.82 13.80 -2.55
CA LYS A 80 16.38 15.12 -2.91
C LYS A 80 17.90 15.05 -3.02
N ALA A 81 18.57 14.52 -2.00
CA ALA A 81 20.01 14.33 -1.95
C ALA A 81 20.53 13.47 -3.13
N ARG A 82 19.76 12.45 -3.54
CA ARG A 82 20.09 11.60 -4.69
C ARG A 82 19.69 12.19 -6.05
N GLY A 83 19.17 13.41 -6.10
CA GLY A 83 18.73 14.06 -7.34
C GLY A 83 17.54 13.38 -8.03
N LYS A 84 16.78 12.51 -7.33
CA LYS A 84 15.57 11.91 -7.90
C LYS A 84 14.38 12.84 -7.67
N ALA A 85 13.82 13.35 -8.76
CA ALA A 85 12.56 14.10 -8.73
C ALA A 85 11.46 13.32 -7.98
N ARG A 86 10.58 14.06 -7.29
CA ARG A 86 9.40 13.53 -6.59
C ARG A 86 8.58 12.67 -7.56
N LYS A 87 8.78 11.35 -7.52
CA LYS A 87 7.86 10.42 -8.16
C LYS A 87 6.60 10.41 -7.31
N GLY A 88 5.58 11.16 -7.74
CA GLY A 88 4.26 11.11 -7.14
C GLY A 88 3.74 9.67 -7.11
N PHE A 89 2.68 9.42 -6.36
CA PHE A 89 1.98 8.12 -6.27
C PHE A 89 1.39 7.63 -7.63
N GLY A 90 1.81 8.21 -8.75
CA GLY A 90 1.55 7.76 -10.10
C GLY A 90 2.34 6.49 -10.42
N ASN A 91 1.59 5.45 -10.73
CA ASN A 91 2.00 4.16 -11.23
C ASN A 91 3.31 4.19 -12.04
N LYS A 92 4.19 3.25 -11.74
CA LYS A 92 5.40 2.98 -12.52
C LYS A 92 5.02 2.51 -13.93
N ALA A 93 4.84 3.46 -14.84
CA ALA A 93 5.16 3.30 -16.25
C ALA A 93 6.25 4.33 -16.54
N GLY A 94 7.49 3.86 -16.73
CA GLY A 94 8.49 4.69 -17.40
C GLY A 94 8.08 4.84 -18.87
N PRO A 95 8.59 5.86 -19.59
CA PRO A 95 8.40 5.94 -21.04
C PRO A 95 8.95 4.64 -21.65
N GLY A 96 8.07 3.82 -22.23
CA GLY A 96 8.43 2.55 -22.87
C GLY A 96 8.13 1.25 -22.10
N ARG A 97 7.60 1.28 -20.86
CA ARG A 97 7.12 0.05 -20.21
C ARG A 97 5.60 0.03 -20.12
N LYS A 98 4.98 -0.80 -20.97
CA LYS A 98 3.57 -1.19 -20.83
C LYS A 98 3.39 -1.68 -19.39
N SER A 99 2.69 -0.91 -18.57
CA SER A 99 2.31 -1.38 -17.24
C SER A 99 1.49 -2.65 -17.47
N THR A 100 1.96 -3.77 -16.94
CA THR A 100 1.18 -5.01 -16.93
C THR A 100 -0.02 -4.73 -16.04
N LYS A 101 -1.08 -4.19 -16.65
CA LYS A 101 -2.34 -3.80 -16.01
C LYS A 101 -3.04 -5.09 -15.57
N GLY A 102 -2.60 -5.61 -14.43
CA GLY A 102 -3.25 -6.70 -13.74
C GLY A 102 -4.68 -6.29 -13.35
N GLY A 103 -5.65 -7.08 -13.79
CA GLY A 103 -6.97 -7.26 -13.17
C GLY A 103 -7.99 -6.12 -13.18
N PHE A 104 -7.59 -4.85 -13.32
CA PHE A 104 -8.55 -3.73 -13.22
C PHE A 104 -9.07 -3.22 -14.57
N ALA A 105 -8.36 -3.46 -15.67
CA ALA A 105 -8.81 -3.09 -17.02
C ALA A 105 -9.88 -4.03 -17.62
N LYS A 106 -10.00 -5.25 -17.08
CA LYS A 106 -10.90 -6.29 -17.60
C LYS A 106 -12.25 -6.32 -16.89
N ARG A 107 -12.50 -5.41 -15.95
CA ARG A 107 -13.80 -5.31 -15.29
C ARG A 107 -14.74 -4.50 -16.17
N THR A 108 -15.95 -4.99 -16.35
CA THR A 108 -17.06 -4.20 -16.89
C THR A 108 -17.10 -2.87 -16.13
N PRO A 109 -17.17 -1.72 -16.81
CA PRO A 109 -17.28 -0.44 -16.12
C PRO A 109 -18.49 -0.51 -15.18
N PRO A 110 -18.36 -0.07 -13.91
CA PRO A 110 -19.50 -0.06 -13.00
C PRO A 110 -20.62 0.76 -13.66
N ARG A 111 -21.85 0.24 -13.64
CA ARG A 111 -23.05 0.98 -14.06
C ARG A 111 -23.30 2.09 -13.04
N VAL A 112 -22.57 3.19 -13.17
CA VAL A 112 -22.75 4.41 -12.38
C VAL A 112 -23.71 5.30 -13.16
N ARG A 113 -24.82 5.72 -12.54
CA ARG A 113 -25.63 6.83 -13.04
C ARG A 113 -24.73 8.07 -13.05
N GLN A 114 -24.54 8.68 -14.21
CA GLN A 114 -23.78 9.92 -14.32
C GLN A 114 -24.64 11.01 -13.67
N ILE A 115 -24.26 11.40 -12.45
CA ILE A 115 -24.98 12.41 -11.66
C ILE A 115 -24.99 13.76 -12.39
N ASP A 116 -24.01 14.01 -13.27
CA ASP A 116 -23.95 15.20 -14.11
C ASP A 116 -25.11 15.25 -15.13
N ASP A 117 -25.52 14.10 -15.69
CA ASP A 117 -26.66 14.01 -16.62
C ASP A 117 -28.01 14.21 -15.89
N ASP A 118 -28.16 13.66 -14.67
CA ASP A 118 -29.40 13.77 -13.86
C ASP A 118 -29.64 15.22 -13.35
N ILE A 119 -28.61 16.09 -13.31
CA ILE A 119 -28.70 17.47 -12.80
C ILE A 119 -29.07 18.48 -13.90
N GLU A 120 -28.64 18.26 -15.15
CA GLU A 120 -28.96 19.16 -16.26
C GLU A 120 -30.40 18.98 -16.76
N ASP A 121 -30.94 17.75 -16.68
CA ASP A 121 -32.32 17.44 -17.08
C ASP A 121 -33.39 17.94 -16.08
N GLU A 122 -33.04 18.37 -14.86
CA GLU A 122 -34.01 18.96 -13.92
C GLU A 122 -34.43 20.40 -14.28
N ALA A 123 -33.71 21.07 -15.18
CA ALA A 123 -33.98 22.47 -15.55
C ALA A 123 -34.95 22.64 -16.73
N ILE A 124 -35.28 21.56 -17.46
CA ILE A 124 -36.10 21.60 -18.68
C ILE A 124 -37.00 20.35 -18.69
N GLU A 125 -38.32 20.55 -18.66
CA GLU A 125 -39.37 19.50 -18.65
C GLU A 125 -39.57 18.80 -17.28
N THR A 126 -40.76 18.66 -16.70
CA THR A 126 -42.14 18.98 -17.05
C THR A 126 -43.01 18.70 -15.81
N GLU A 127 -44.16 19.34 -15.78
CA GLU A 127 -45.44 18.79 -15.31
C GLU A 127 -45.41 17.31 -14.93
N THR A 128 -45.75 17.04 -13.67
CA THR A 128 -45.81 15.70 -13.08
C THR A 128 -46.95 14.87 -13.71
N PRO A 129 -46.68 13.79 -14.46
CA PRO A 129 -47.69 12.76 -14.66
C PRO A 129 -47.86 11.97 -13.34
N PRO A 130 -49.09 11.58 -12.96
CA PRO A 130 -49.31 10.87 -11.71
C PRO A 130 -48.54 9.54 -11.72
N PRO A 131 -47.91 9.15 -10.59
CA PRO A 131 -47.13 7.93 -10.52
C PRO A 131 -48.03 6.72 -10.81
N PRO A 132 -47.58 5.75 -11.63
CA PRO A 132 -48.31 4.52 -11.84
C PRO A 132 -48.48 3.77 -10.51
N ALA A 133 -49.68 3.24 -10.27
CA ALA A 133 -50.03 2.57 -9.03
C ALA A 133 -48.99 1.48 -8.66
N PRO A 134 -48.62 1.36 -7.37
CA PRO A 134 -47.60 0.41 -6.95
C PRO A 134 -48.06 -1.02 -7.25
N VAL A 135 -47.34 -1.69 -8.16
CA VAL A 135 -47.54 -3.11 -8.43
C VAL A 135 -47.17 -3.87 -7.17
N ARG A 136 -48.17 -4.45 -6.49
CA ARG A 136 -47.98 -5.25 -5.27
C ARG A 136 -47.15 -6.48 -5.63
N ARG A 137 -45.85 -6.44 -5.38
CA ARG A 137 -44.98 -7.62 -5.48
C ARG A 137 -45.45 -8.63 -4.43
N GLY A 138 -45.86 -9.82 -4.88
CA GLY A 138 -46.23 -10.91 -3.99
C GLY A 138 -45.10 -11.25 -3.01
N LYS A 139 -45.44 -11.66 -1.79
CA LYS A 139 -44.47 -12.05 -0.77
C LYS A 139 -43.59 -13.19 -1.31
N PRO A 140 -42.26 -13.16 -1.09
CA PRO A 140 -41.39 -14.23 -1.56
C PRO A 140 -41.74 -15.55 -0.86
N VAL A 141 -41.94 -16.61 -1.65
CA VAL A 141 -42.19 -17.96 -1.15
C VAL A 141 -40.85 -18.68 -1.02
N LEU A 142 -40.47 -19.04 0.21
CA LEU A 142 -39.32 -19.88 0.47
C LEU A 142 -39.64 -21.31 0.02
N LYS A 143 -38.84 -21.86 -0.89
CA LYS A 143 -38.92 -23.27 -1.27
C LYS A 143 -38.06 -24.08 -0.29
N PRO A 144 -38.59 -25.10 0.41
CA PRO A 144 -37.77 -25.98 1.20
C PRO A 144 -36.84 -26.79 0.27
N VAL A 145 -35.54 -26.70 0.52
CA VAL A 145 -34.55 -27.59 -0.09
C VAL A 145 -34.62 -28.93 0.66
N PRO A 146 -34.80 -30.07 -0.03
CA PRO A 146 -34.69 -31.38 0.61
C PRO A 146 -33.34 -31.50 1.30
N LYS A 147 -33.34 -31.94 2.56
CA LYS A 147 -32.11 -32.33 3.25
C LYS A 147 -31.64 -33.62 2.60
N ASP A 148 -30.79 -33.52 1.57
CA ASP A 148 -29.96 -34.64 1.18
C ASP A 148 -29.05 -34.94 2.38
N GLU A 149 -29.16 -36.16 2.92
CA GLU A 149 -28.42 -36.66 4.09
C GLU A 149 -26.91 -36.83 3.84
N THR A 150 -26.30 -36.02 2.98
CA THR A 150 -24.87 -36.11 2.62
C THR A 150 -24.05 -34.94 3.14
N SER A 151 -24.51 -34.28 4.20
CA SER A 151 -23.71 -33.28 4.94
C SER A 151 -23.40 -33.73 6.36
N ASP A 152 -23.19 -35.03 6.56
CA ASP A 152 -22.39 -35.50 7.70
C ASP A 152 -20.97 -35.75 7.17
N PRO A 153 -19.97 -34.93 7.54
CA PRO A 153 -18.60 -35.28 7.24
C PRO A 153 -18.28 -36.54 8.04
N GLY A 154 -18.32 -37.70 7.38
CA GLY A 154 -17.94 -38.97 7.99
C GLY A 154 -16.58 -38.85 8.69
N PRO A 155 -16.28 -39.69 9.69
CA PRO A 155 -15.16 -39.54 10.64
C PRO A 155 -13.76 -39.48 9.99
N ASP A 156 -13.66 -39.66 8.68
CA ASP A 156 -12.45 -39.54 7.86
C ASP A 156 -12.19 -38.14 7.29
N ALA A 157 -13.13 -37.19 7.40
CA ALA A 157 -12.96 -35.82 6.90
C ALA A 157 -11.86 -35.02 7.63
N TYR A 158 -11.41 -35.52 8.79
CA TYR A 158 -10.37 -34.93 9.63
C TYR A 158 -9.01 -35.66 9.51
N LYS A 159 -8.79 -36.46 8.47
CA LYS A 159 -7.43 -36.95 8.19
C LYS A 159 -6.54 -35.75 7.87
N GLU A 160 -5.74 -35.36 8.85
CA GLU A 160 -4.67 -34.37 8.71
C GLU A 160 -3.78 -34.77 7.53
N GLN A 161 -4.01 -34.15 6.37
CA GLN A 161 -3.07 -34.25 5.28
C GLN A 161 -1.79 -33.56 5.73
N ALA A 162 -0.78 -34.36 6.09
CA ALA A 162 0.53 -33.86 6.48
C ALA A 162 0.99 -32.80 5.47
N PRO A 163 1.49 -31.64 5.93
CA PRO A 163 1.89 -30.57 5.03
C PRO A 163 2.96 -31.09 4.07
N LYS A 164 2.70 -30.97 2.76
CA LYS A 164 3.65 -31.38 1.72
C LYS A 164 5.01 -30.76 2.04
N GLN A 165 6.03 -31.62 2.17
CA GLN A 165 7.38 -31.17 2.49
C GLN A 165 7.83 -30.15 1.43
N ARG A 166 8.30 -28.98 1.89
CA ARG A 166 8.88 -27.99 1.00
C ARG A 166 10.10 -28.61 0.32
N PRO A 167 10.28 -28.40 -1.00
CA PRO A 167 11.44 -28.94 -1.69
C PRO A 167 12.72 -28.46 -1.02
N THR A 168 13.55 -29.39 -0.55
CA THR A 168 14.85 -29.10 0.05
C THR A 168 15.83 -28.77 -1.06
N GLY A 169 16.00 -27.48 -1.33
CA GLY A 169 16.98 -26.98 -2.29
C GLY A 169 16.82 -25.48 -2.52
N ARG A 170 17.95 -24.75 -2.56
CA ARG A 170 17.92 -23.35 -3.02
C ARG A 170 17.57 -23.34 -4.51
N PRO A 171 16.63 -22.50 -4.97
CA PRO A 171 16.37 -22.37 -6.39
C PRO A 171 17.64 -21.87 -7.09
N VAL A 172 18.19 -22.68 -7.99
CA VAL A 172 19.35 -22.28 -8.80
C VAL A 172 18.83 -21.47 -9.98
N PHE A 173 19.25 -20.22 -10.07
CA PHE A 173 18.95 -19.34 -11.19
C PHE A 173 19.63 -19.90 -12.45
N ARG A 174 18.86 -20.44 -13.39
CA ARG A 174 19.36 -20.81 -14.72
C ARG A 174 19.27 -19.60 -15.63
N VAL A 175 20.42 -19.08 -16.03
CA VAL A 175 20.53 -18.09 -17.10
C VAL A 175 20.16 -18.81 -18.38
N ILE A 176 19.01 -18.46 -18.95
CA ILE A 176 18.67 -18.87 -20.33
C ILE A 176 19.47 -17.90 -21.20
N ASP A 177 20.60 -18.35 -21.73
CA ASP A 177 21.28 -17.61 -22.78
C ASP A 177 20.31 -17.47 -23.94
N GLY A 178 20.09 -16.21 -24.33
CA GLY A 178 19.06 -15.84 -25.27
C GLY A 178 19.22 -16.59 -26.57
N GLY A 179 18.12 -17.20 -27.03
CA GLY A 179 17.98 -17.69 -28.39
C GLY A 179 18.05 -16.53 -29.37
N LYS A 180 19.27 -16.21 -29.77
CA LYS A 180 19.60 -15.55 -31.02
C LYS A 180 20.71 -16.39 -31.61
N ASP A 181 20.33 -17.36 -32.44
CA ASP A 181 21.01 -17.74 -33.68
C ASP A 181 20.24 -18.86 -34.41
N GLY A 182 19.81 -18.54 -35.64
CA GLY A 182 19.79 -19.48 -36.78
C GLY A 182 18.62 -20.45 -36.95
N ALA A 183 17.59 -20.04 -37.69
CA ALA A 183 17.08 -20.69 -38.93
C ALA A 183 15.81 -19.98 -39.41
#